data_AF-N8R3P7-F1
#
_entry.id   AF-N8R3P7-F1
#
_cell.length_a   1.000
_cell.length_b   1.000
_cell.length_c   1.000
_cell.angle_alpha   90.00
_cell.angle_beta   90.00
_cell.angle_gamma   90.00
#
_symmetry.space_group_name_H-M   'P 1'
#
loop_
_entity.id
_entity.type
_entity.pdbx_description
1 polymer ?
#
loop_
_entity_poly.entity_id
_entity_poly.type
_entity_poly.pdbx_seq_one_letter_code
_entity_poly.pdbx_strand_id
1 'polypeptide(L)'
;MKIAKVFIGSLVLLQSVSLYAESSKQCLKYWNEPAVEIKVLGEVECEHVWEFGQNSASQNRLKLLDQLNLKRKNNQWMSTGICSKVLYNHKEYYIYNANYKEDKDDVWIAYDNKNAFAYLRKIVAPGFVAQRFEMQSAPN
;
A
#
# COMPACT_ATOMS: atom_id res chain seq x y z
N MET A 1 -20.33 -46.84 -25.83
CA MET A 1 -20.75 -45.47 -25.43
C MET A 1 -20.36 -45.11 -23.98
N LYS A 2 -19.13 -45.43 -23.53
CA LYS A 2 -18.59 -45.03 -22.21
C LYS A 2 -17.28 -44.24 -22.33
N ILE A 3 -16.52 -44.45 -23.41
CA ILE A 3 -15.23 -43.78 -23.67
C ILE A 3 -15.43 -42.29 -23.99
N ALA A 4 -16.46 -41.93 -24.77
CA ALA A 4 -16.73 -40.53 -25.11
C ALA A 4 -17.08 -39.63 -23.91
N LYS A 5 -17.64 -40.20 -22.83
CA LYS A 5 -17.97 -39.44 -21.61
C LYS A 5 -16.73 -39.13 -20.75
N VAL A 6 -15.67 -39.92 -20.86
CA VAL A 6 -14.41 -39.72 -20.11
C VAL A 6 -13.58 -38.58 -20.74
N PHE A 7 -13.61 -38.45 -22.07
CA PHE A 7 -12.88 -37.38 -22.78
C PHE A 7 -13.43 -35.97 -22.50
N ILE A 8 -14.74 -35.83 -22.32
CA ILE A 8 -15.37 -34.53 -22.06
C ILE A 8 -15.05 -34.03 -20.63
N GLY A 9 -14.97 -34.94 -19.65
CA GLY A 9 -14.64 -34.59 -18.26
C GLY A 9 -13.20 -34.05 -18.09
N SER A 10 -12.26 -34.54 -18.91
CA SER A 10 -10.86 -34.10 -18.87
C SER A 10 -10.66 -32.70 -19.48
N LEU A 11 -11.49 -32.31 -20.45
CA LEU A 11 -11.37 -31.02 -21.13
C LEU A 11 -11.77 -29.83 -20.23
N VAL A 12 -12.70 -30.04 -19.29
CA VAL A 12 -13.18 -29.00 -18.37
C VAL A 12 -12.14 -28.66 -17.29
N LEU A 13 -11.31 -29.62 -16.89
CA LEU A 13 -10.29 -29.40 -15.85
C LEU A 13 -9.10 -28.56 -16.35
N LEU A 14 -8.79 -28.61 -17.64
CA LEU A 14 -7.65 -27.91 -18.24
C LEU A 14 -7.87 -26.40 -18.46
N GLN A 15 -9.10 -25.89 -18.36
CA GLN A 15 -9.38 -24.45 -18.52
C GLN A 15 -9.26 -23.65 -17.21
N SER A 16 -8.99 -24.31 -16.08
CA SER A 16 -8.91 -23.65 -14.76
C SER A 16 -7.55 -23.03 -14.44
N VAL A 17 -6.50 -23.28 -15.25
CA VAL A 17 -5.12 -22.82 -14.96
C VAL A 17 -4.76 -21.45 -15.57
N SER A 18 -5.62 -20.86 -16.40
CA SER A 18 -5.28 -19.62 -17.14
C SER A 18 -5.57 -18.33 -16.36
N LEU A 19 -6.32 -18.36 -15.26
CA LEU A 19 -6.68 -17.14 -14.52
C LEU A 19 -5.62 -16.62 -13.53
N TYR A 20 -4.57 -17.41 -13.21
CA TYR A 20 -3.50 -17.02 -12.28
C TYR A 20 -2.18 -16.62 -12.96
N ALA A 21 -2.07 -16.77 -14.29
CA ALA A 21 -0.81 -16.55 -15.01
C ALA A 21 -0.52 -15.06 -15.29
N GLU A 22 -1.55 -14.23 -15.41
CA GLU A 22 -1.37 -12.81 -15.73
C GLU A 22 -0.91 -11.99 -14.51
N SER A 23 -1.45 -12.28 -13.32
CA SER A 23 -1.03 -11.67 -12.05
C SER A 23 0.34 -12.17 -11.59
N SER A 24 0.66 -13.45 -11.79
CA SER A 24 1.96 -14.03 -11.39
C SER A 24 3.13 -13.46 -12.21
N LYS A 25 2.95 -13.16 -13.50
CA LYS A 25 4.00 -12.50 -14.31
C LYS A 25 4.34 -11.11 -13.79
N GLN A 26 3.36 -10.33 -13.32
CA GLN A 26 3.62 -9.04 -12.69
C GLN A 26 4.34 -9.19 -11.35
N CYS A 27 3.93 -10.14 -10.50
CA CYS A 27 4.63 -10.42 -9.23
C CYS A 27 6.08 -10.89 -9.45
N LEU A 28 6.31 -11.79 -10.43
CA LEU A 28 7.63 -12.30 -10.78
C LEU A 28 8.55 -11.22 -11.34
N LYS A 29 8.01 -10.18 -11.98
CA LYS A 29 8.79 -9.03 -12.45
C LYS A 29 9.48 -8.32 -11.27
N TYR A 30 8.73 -8.03 -10.20
CA TYR A 30 9.27 -7.36 -9.01
C TYR A 30 10.14 -8.28 -8.16
N TRP A 31 9.90 -9.59 -8.17
CA TRP A 31 10.73 -10.56 -7.43
C TRP A 31 12.17 -10.66 -7.97
N ASN A 32 12.35 -10.39 -9.26
CA ASN A 32 13.65 -10.40 -9.92
C ASN A 32 14.35 -9.03 -9.91
N GLU A 33 13.74 -7.99 -9.37
CA GLU A 33 14.42 -6.71 -9.18
C GLU A 33 15.44 -6.84 -8.05
N PRO A 34 16.64 -6.26 -8.21
CA PRO A 34 17.67 -6.33 -7.18
C PRO A 34 17.14 -5.74 -5.87
N ALA A 35 17.36 -6.45 -4.77
CA ALA A 35 16.98 -5.98 -3.45
C ALA A 35 17.64 -4.62 -3.19
N VAL A 36 16.80 -3.62 -2.95
CA VAL A 36 17.24 -2.26 -2.70
C VAL A 36 17.69 -2.15 -1.24
N GLU A 37 18.91 -1.68 -1.02
CA GLU A 37 19.41 -1.46 0.35
C GLU A 37 18.82 -0.17 0.92
N ILE A 38 18.00 -0.32 1.97
CA ILE A 38 17.43 0.78 2.74
C ILE A 38 18.02 0.71 4.14
N LYS A 39 18.70 1.78 4.59
CA LYS A 39 19.27 1.84 5.93
C LYS A 39 18.31 2.53 6.88
N VAL A 40 17.85 1.83 7.91
CA VAL A 40 17.06 2.42 8.99
C VAL A 40 17.98 3.21 9.92
N LEU A 41 17.67 4.48 10.15
CA LEU A 41 18.45 5.40 10.98
C LEU A 41 17.90 5.52 12.42
N GLY A 42 16.65 5.11 12.65
CA GLY A 42 16.00 5.12 13.96
C GLY A 42 14.56 5.61 13.90
N GLU A 43 13.94 5.75 15.06
CA GLU A 43 12.61 6.32 15.23
C GLU A 43 12.69 7.79 15.63
N VAL A 44 11.76 8.59 15.12
CA VAL A 44 11.64 10.03 15.42
C VAL A 44 10.18 10.42 15.61
N GLU A 45 9.93 11.49 16.35
CA GLU A 45 8.61 12.10 16.42
C GLU A 45 8.25 12.77 15.09
N CYS A 46 6.98 12.69 14.74
CA CYS A 46 6.42 13.33 13.56
C CYS A 46 4.94 13.69 13.76
N GLU A 47 4.48 14.62 12.94
CA GLU A 47 3.11 15.13 12.97
C GLU A 47 2.10 14.00 12.79
N HIS A 48 0.97 14.10 13.49
CA HIS A 48 -0.13 13.16 13.31
C HIS A 48 -0.85 13.38 11.97
N VAL A 49 -1.52 12.35 11.43
CA VAL A 49 -2.28 12.46 10.15
C VAL A 49 -3.26 13.64 10.13
N TRP A 50 -3.91 13.92 11.26
CA TRP A 50 -4.87 15.03 11.38
C TRP A 50 -4.21 16.42 11.41
N GLU A 51 -2.89 16.48 11.56
CA GLU A 51 -2.09 17.71 11.56
C GLU A 51 -1.51 18.02 10.18
N PHE A 52 -1.56 17.08 9.23
CA PHE A 52 -1.06 17.34 7.88
C PHE A 52 -1.80 18.50 7.22
N GLY A 53 -1.01 19.42 6.67
CA GLY A 53 -1.44 20.66 6.03
C GLY A 53 -1.68 21.83 6.99
N GLN A 54 -1.47 21.68 8.30
CA GLN A 54 -1.51 22.81 9.24
C GLN A 54 -0.30 23.74 9.07
N ASN A 55 0.81 23.24 8.53
CA ASN A 55 1.96 24.04 8.09
C ASN A 55 2.27 23.80 6.61
N SER A 56 3.14 24.64 6.05
CA SER A 56 3.57 24.55 4.66
C SER A 56 4.41 23.30 4.37
N ALA A 57 5.11 22.76 5.39
CA ALA A 57 5.98 21.59 5.24
C ALA A 57 5.20 20.28 5.02
N SER A 58 3.91 20.23 5.38
CA SER A 58 3.06 19.03 5.29
C SER A 58 1.99 19.07 4.21
N GLN A 59 2.05 20.05 3.30
CA GLN A 59 1.07 20.18 2.21
C GLN A 59 1.08 18.99 1.24
N ASN A 60 2.25 18.41 0.96
CA ASN A 60 2.38 17.21 0.12
C ASN A 60 1.62 16.00 0.70
N ARG A 61 1.67 15.85 2.03
CA ARG A 61 0.98 14.80 2.78
C ARG A 61 -0.52 15.06 2.84
N LEU A 62 -0.96 16.31 3.01
CA LEU A 62 -2.38 16.66 2.88
C LEU A 62 -2.94 16.29 1.50
N LYS A 63 -2.25 16.73 0.43
CA LYS A 63 -2.63 16.42 -0.96
C LYS A 63 -2.74 14.92 -1.21
N LEU A 64 -1.83 14.14 -0.62
CA LEU A 64 -1.83 12.67 -0.71
C LEU A 64 -3.06 12.05 -0.03
N LEU A 65 -3.46 12.53 1.14
CA LEU A 65 -4.67 12.07 1.82
C LEU A 65 -5.93 12.39 1.01
N ASP A 66 -6.00 13.60 0.45
CA ASP A 66 -7.13 14.02 -0.39
C ASP A 66 -7.23 13.16 -1.65
N GLN A 67 -6.09 12.86 -2.28
CA GLN A 67 -5.98 11.96 -3.45
C GLN A 67 -6.46 10.53 -3.17
N LEU A 68 -6.21 10.03 -1.95
CA LEU A 68 -6.69 8.74 -1.47
C LEU A 68 -8.12 8.79 -0.93
N ASN A 69 -8.76 9.96 -0.95
CA ASN A 69 -10.09 10.22 -0.39
C ASN A 69 -10.19 9.84 1.10
N LEU A 70 -9.12 10.07 1.87
CA LEU A 70 -9.03 9.79 3.30
C LEU A 70 -9.37 11.04 4.10
N LYS A 71 -10.24 10.91 5.11
CA LYS A 71 -10.61 12.05 5.98
C LYS A 71 -9.56 12.23 7.07
N ARG A 72 -9.37 13.47 7.54
CA ARG A 72 -8.34 13.83 8.54
C ARG A 72 -8.82 13.95 9.99
N LYS A 73 -10.04 13.52 10.33
CA LYS A 73 -10.56 13.77 11.69
C LYS A 73 -9.85 12.85 12.70
N ASN A 74 -9.28 13.42 13.76
CA ASN A 74 -8.53 12.68 14.80
C ASN A 74 -9.28 11.42 15.30
N ASN A 75 -10.58 11.54 15.56
CA ASN A 75 -11.38 10.42 16.05
C ASN A 75 -11.43 9.20 15.11
N GLN A 76 -11.02 9.34 13.84
CA GLN A 76 -11.01 8.27 12.83
C GLN A 76 -9.67 7.53 12.74
N TRP A 77 -8.60 8.03 13.37
CA TRP A 77 -7.24 7.52 13.19
C TRP A 77 -6.65 6.91 14.47
N MET A 78 -5.93 5.81 14.31
CA MET A 78 -4.92 5.35 15.25
C MET A 78 -3.56 5.69 14.67
N SER A 79 -2.81 6.53 15.38
CA SER A 79 -1.46 6.97 15.00
C SER A 79 -0.61 7.01 16.26
N THR A 80 0.66 6.63 16.15
CA THR A 80 1.66 6.78 17.22
C THR A 80 2.29 8.18 17.25
N GLY A 81 2.30 8.90 16.12
CA GLY A 81 3.12 10.13 15.99
C GLY A 81 4.62 9.83 15.89
N ILE A 82 4.97 8.58 15.57
CA ILE A 82 6.35 8.11 15.45
C ILE A 82 6.58 7.64 14.00
N CYS A 83 7.72 8.02 13.45
CA CYS A 83 8.17 7.66 12.10
C CYS A 83 9.48 6.90 12.17
N SER A 84 9.67 5.92 11.28
CA SER A 84 11.01 5.40 11.00
C SER A 84 11.72 6.37 10.06
N LYS A 85 12.89 6.88 10.48
CA LYS A 85 13.79 7.61 9.60
C LYS A 85 14.66 6.63 8.83
N VAL A 86 14.71 6.74 7.51
CA VAL A 86 15.48 5.83 6.63
C VAL A 86 16.36 6.62 5.67
N LEU A 87 17.50 6.05 5.30
CA LEU A 87 18.38 6.54 4.24
C LEU A 87 18.23 5.63 3.02
N TYR A 88 17.84 6.23 1.91
CA TYR A 88 17.76 5.57 0.62
C TYR A 88 18.38 6.47 -0.46
N ASN A 89 19.31 5.93 -1.24
CA ASN A 89 20.01 6.66 -2.29
C ASN A 89 20.55 8.04 -1.82
N HIS A 90 21.25 8.05 -0.68
CA HIS A 90 21.82 9.25 -0.05
C HIS A 90 20.80 10.34 0.34
N LYS A 91 19.51 10.01 0.40
CA LYS A 91 18.44 10.90 0.83
C LYS A 91 17.69 10.30 2.01
N GLU A 92 17.32 11.17 2.95
CA GLU A 92 16.54 10.80 4.11
C GLU A 92 15.05 10.84 3.79
N TYR A 93 14.34 9.82 4.24
CA TYR A 93 12.89 9.70 4.17
C TYR A 93 12.34 9.33 5.55
N TYR A 94 11.08 9.67 5.76
CA TYR A 94 10.30 9.26 6.92
C TYR A 94 9.24 8.27 6.47
N ILE A 95 9.15 7.14 7.17
CA ILE A 95 8.12 6.12 6.98
C ILE A 95 7.17 6.22 8.17
N TYR A 96 5.93 6.56 7.89
CA TYR A 96 4.87 6.74 8.86
C TYR A 96 3.78 5.69 8.66
N ASN A 97 3.29 5.12 9.74
CA ASN A 97 2.19 4.15 9.73
C ASN A 97 1.03 4.66 10.59
N ALA A 98 -0.18 4.57 10.05
CA ALA A 98 -1.41 4.80 10.78
C ALA A 98 -2.52 3.90 10.26
N ASN A 99 -3.57 3.72 11.07
CA ASN A 99 -4.65 2.81 10.77
C ASN A 99 -5.98 3.51 11.00
N TYR A 100 -6.96 3.26 10.13
CA TYR A 100 -8.31 3.76 10.30
C TYR A 100 -9.05 2.96 11.37
N LYS A 101 -9.69 3.62 12.34
CA LYS A 101 -10.34 2.94 13.48
C LYS A 101 -11.50 2.03 13.08
N GLU A 102 -12.31 2.49 12.12
CA GLU A 102 -13.56 1.82 11.75
C GLU A 102 -13.30 0.57 10.90
N ASP A 103 -12.49 0.70 9.84
CA ASP A 103 -12.32 -0.36 8.84
C ASP A 103 -10.96 -1.08 8.95
N LYS A 104 -10.11 -0.66 9.88
CA LYS A 104 -8.72 -1.16 10.05
C LYS A 104 -7.86 -1.03 8.80
N ASP A 105 -8.20 -0.12 7.91
CA ASP A 105 -7.40 0.19 6.73
C ASP A 105 -6.03 0.74 7.18
N ASP A 106 -4.95 0.13 6.70
CA ASP A 106 -3.59 0.55 7.02
C ASP A 106 -3.10 1.53 5.96
N VAL A 107 -2.58 2.68 6.40
CA VAL A 107 -1.85 3.61 5.53
C VAL A 107 -0.39 3.65 5.94
N TRP A 108 0.48 3.47 4.95
CA TRP A 108 1.91 3.68 5.06
C TRP A 108 2.27 4.87 4.21
N ILE A 109 2.91 5.87 4.80
CA ILE A 109 3.28 7.11 4.11
C ILE A 109 4.80 7.23 4.16
N ALA A 110 5.44 7.24 2.99
CA ALA A 110 6.85 7.56 2.84
C ALA A 110 6.97 9.00 2.33
N TYR A 111 7.71 9.85 3.04
CA TYR A 111 7.82 11.25 2.64
C TYR A 111 9.18 11.86 2.95
N ASP A 112 9.51 12.89 2.17
CA ASP A 112 10.56 13.86 2.46
C ASP A 112 9.93 15.27 2.49
N ASN A 113 10.74 16.32 2.55
CA ASN A 113 10.26 17.71 2.58
C ASN A 113 9.54 18.16 1.29
N LYS A 114 9.66 17.41 0.19
CA LYS A 114 9.16 17.75 -1.15
C LYS A 114 8.12 16.77 -1.67
N ASN A 115 8.28 15.48 -1.38
CA ASN A 115 7.51 14.40 -1.98
C ASN A 115 6.84 13.58 -0.88
N ALA A 116 5.64 13.08 -1.17
CA ALA A 116 4.96 12.12 -0.33
C ALA A 116 4.36 11.00 -1.19
N PHE A 117 4.48 9.78 -0.71
CA PHE A 117 3.98 8.56 -1.31
C PHE A 117 3.21 7.79 -0.26
N ALA A 118 2.08 7.20 -0.65
CA ALA A 118 1.33 6.35 0.25
C ALA A 118 1.02 5.01 -0.38
N TYR A 119 0.99 4.02 0.51
CA TYR A 119 0.44 2.71 0.28
C TYR A 119 -0.76 2.55 1.21
N LEU A 120 -1.95 2.43 0.62
CA LEU A 120 -3.20 2.17 1.34
C LEU A 120 -3.60 0.71 1.16
N ARG A 121 -3.77 0.01 2.28
CA ARG A 121 -4.28 -1.36 2.33
C ARG A 121 -5.67 -1.36 2.94
N LYS A 122 -6.67 -1.69 2.12
CA LYS A 122 -8.06 -1.83 2.58
C LYS A 122 -8.32 -3.24 3.09
N ILE A 123 -8.84 -3.38 4.31
CA ILE A 123 -9.20 -4.68 4.89
C ILE A 123 -10.70 -4.91 4.73
N VAL A 124 -11.10 -5.49 3.60
CA VAL A 124 -12.51 -5.86 3.38
C VAL A 124 -12.81 -7.19 4.10
N ALA A 125 -13.88 -7.22 4.89
CA ALA A 125 -14.35 -8.40 5.62
C ALA A 125 -14.55 -9.64 4.70
N PRO A 126 -14.46 -10.87 5.22
CA PRO A 126 -14.22 -12.07 4.42
C PRO A 126 -15.49 -12.52 3.68
N GLY A 127 -15.65 -12.03 2.46
CA GLY A 127 -16.47 -12.62 1.43
C GLY A 127 -15.71 -12.53 0.12
N PHE A 128 -14.87 -13.53 -0.17
CA PHE A 128 -14.06 -13.64 -1.40
C PHE A 128 -13.22 -12.37 -1.71
N VAL A 129 -12.20 -12.14 -0.88
CA VAL A 129 -11.41 -10.90 -0.82
C VAL A 129 -10.47 -10.75 -2.02
N ALA A 130 -10.80 -9.82 -2.92
CA ALA A 130 -9.79 -9.11 -3.69
C ALA A 130 -9.14 -8.09 -2.74
N GLN A 131 -7.87 -8.30 -2.38
CA GLN A 131 -7.09 -7.25 -1.73
C GLN A 131 -6.90 -6.13 -2.77
N ARG A 132 -7.39 -4.93 -2.47
CA ARG A 132 -7.25 -3.77 -3.35
C ARG A 132 -6.12 -2.89 -2.81
N PHE A 133 -5.08 -2.74 -3.63
CA PHE A 133 -3.92 -1.92 -3.33
C PHE A 133 -4.01 -0.61 -4.12
N GLU A 134 -3.88 0.51 -3.43
CA GLU A 134 -3.86 1.84 -4.04
C GLU A 134 -2.52 2.50 -3.67
N MET A 135 -1.69 2.76 -4.68
CA MET A 135 -0.43 3.48 -4.55
C MET A 135 -0.58 4.85 -5.18
N GLN A 136 -0.26 5.89 -4.43
CA GLN A 136 -0.42 7.27 -4.87
C GLN A 136 0.81 8.10 -4.54
N SER A 137 1.14 9.03 -5.44
CA SER A 137 2.26 9.96 -5.29
C SER A 137 1.78 11.41 -5.43
N ALA A 138 2.28 12.26 -4.54
CA ALA A 138 2.03 13.69 -4.57
C ALA A 138 3.38 14.42 -4.72
N PRO A 139 3.77 14.81 -5.95
CA PRO A 139 4.80 15.82 -6.13
C PRO A 139 4.26 17.19 -5.73
N ASN A 140 5.15 18.06 -5.24
CA ASN A 140 4.88 19.50 -5.11
C ASN A 140 4.55 20.11 -6.47
#